data_AF-A0AAD5FD32-F1
#
_entry.id   AF-A0AAD5FD32-F1
#
_cell.length_a   1.000
_cell.length_b   1.000
_cell.length_c   1.000
_cell.angle_alpha   90.00
_cell.angle_beta   90.00
_cell.angle_gamma   90.00
#
_symmetry.space_group_name_H-M   'P 1'
#
loop_
_entity.id
_entity.type
_entity.pdbx_description
1 polymer ?
#
loop_
_entity_poly.entity_id
_entity_poly.type
_entity_poly.pdbx_seq_one_letter_code
_entity_poly.pdbx_strand_id
1 'polypeptide(L)'
;MKLQLLTVFTVALFTLTEWPNLSEGAARNCTVKPGICPRRKWGSGMCAEYCRKDRDCPNEEKCCYNGCGHECITPYTVKPGRCPLPKGTVMCAEYCYHDGECPGDQKCCRTTCGHACSEPC
;
A
#
# COMPACT_ATOMS: atom_id res chain seq x y z
N MET A 1 -68.28 -5.68 7.75
CA MET A 1 -67.01 -4.95 7.51
C MET A 1 -65.79 -5.71 8.06
N LYS A 2 -65.69 -7.03 7.82
CA LYS A 2 -64.54 -7.89 8.23
C LYS A 2 -63.69 -8.36 7.04
N LEU A 3 -64.07 -7.96 5.83
CA LEU A 3 -63.41 -8.35 4.59
C LEU A 3 -62.42 -7.30 4.05
N GLN A 4 -62.37 -6.10 4.65
CA GLN A 4 -61.38 -5.07 4.31
C GLN A 4 -60.07 -5.17 5.13
N LEU A 5 -60.05 -5.97 6.20
CA LEU A 5 -58.85 -6.12 7.04
C LEU A 5 -57.86 -7.14 6.45
N LEU A 6 -58.37 -8.22 5.83
CA LEU A 6 -57.56 -9.25 5.18
C LEU A 6 -56.84 -8.73 3.92
N THR A 7 -57.44 -7.78 3.21
CA THR A 7 -56.86 -7.18 2.00
C THR A 7 -55.71 -6.21 2.29
N VAL A 8 -55.64 -5.65 3.51
CA VAL A 8 -54.53 -4.78 3.93
C VAL A 8 -53.31 -5.62 4.36
N PHE A 9 -53.55 -6.80 4.96
CA PHE A 9 -52.49 -7.71 5.41
C PHE A 9 -51.69 -8.33 4.26
N THR A 10 -52.30 -8.55 3.09
CA THR A 10 -51.58 -9.10 1.92
C THR A 10 -50.75 -8.06 1.19
N VAL A 11 -51.17 -6.79 1.15
CA VAL A 11 -50.39 -5.72 0.50
C VAL A 11 -49.11 -5.41 1.28
N ALA A 12 -49.15 -5.46 2.62
CA ALA A 12 -48.00 -5.20 3.46
C ALA A 12 -46.86 -6.23 3.31
N LEU A 13 -47.17 -7.46 2.90
CA LEU A 13 -46.15 -8.50 2.67
C LEU A 13 -45.46 -8.37 1.29
N PHE A 14 -46.13 -7.80 0.30
CA PHE A 14 -45.55 -7.58 -1.04
C PHE A 14 -44.73 -6.28 -1.15
N THR A 15 -44.86 -5.32 -0.23
CA THR A 15 -44.01 -4.12 -0.21
C THR A 15 -42.77 -4.26 0.68
N LEU A 16 -42.56 -5.40 1.34
CA LEU A 16 -41.37 -5.68 2.17
C LEU A 16 -40.35 -6.59 1.48
N THR A 17 -40.66 -7.17 0.31
CA THR A 17 -39.74 -8.08 -0.39
C THR A 17 -38.85 -7.42 -1.44
N GLU A 18 -39.03 -6.13 -1.72
CA GLU A 18 -38.24 -5.44 -2.75
C GLU A 18 -37.83 -4.04 -2.28
N TRP A 19 -37.04 -3.99 -1.22
CA TRP A 19 -36.01 -2.96 -1.16
C TRP A 19 -34.83 -3.47 -1.96
N PRO A 20 -34.46 -2.83 -3.09
CA PRO A 20 -33.14 -3.03 -3.64
C PRO A 20 -32.18 -2.55 -2.56
N ASN A 21 -31.60 -3.51 -1.82
CA ASN A 21 -30.26 -3.35 -1.27
C ASN A 21 -29.35 -3.16 -2.48
N LEU A 22 -29.36 -1.95 -3.05
CA LEU A 22 -28.22 -1.43 -3.76
C LEU A 22 -27.17 -1.30 -2.67
N SER A 23 -26.42 -2.40 -2.51
CA SER A 23 -25.31 -2.55 -1.61
C SER A 23 -24.61 -1.21 -1.54
N GLU A 24 -24.68 -0.61 -0.35
CA GLU A 24 -23.79 0.44 0.12
C GLU A 24 -22.45 0.13 -0.51
N GLY A 25 -22.08 0.94 -1.52
CA GLY A 25 -20.94 0.64 -2.37
C GLY A 25 -19.80 0.37 -1.43
N ALA A 26 -19.42 -0.91 -1.33
CA ALA A 26 -18.72 -1.49 -0.19
C ALA A 26 -17.78 -0.44 0.34
N ALA A 27 -17.99 0.08 1.56
CA ALA A 27 -17.04 0.98 2.19
C ALA A 27 -15.70 0.30 2.00
N ARG A 28 -14.95 0.79 1.00
CA ARG A 28 -13.89 0.01 0.39
C ARG A 28 -12.83 0.09 1.45
N ASN A 29 -12.77 -0.91 2.33
CA ASN A 29 -11.80 -0.93 3.41
C ASN A 29 -10.45 -0.88 2.71
N CYS A 30 -9.87 0.32 2.67
CA CYS A 30 -8.57 0.57 2.08
C CYS A 30 -7.60 0.03 3.12
N THR A 31 -7.49 -1.30 3.19
CA THR A 31 -6.52 -1.98 4.01
C THR A 31 -5.15 -1.62 3.47
N VAL A 32 -4.50 -0.66 4.12
CA VAL A 32 -3.11 -0.31 3.88
C VAL A 32 -2.28 -1.42 4.51
N LYS A 33 -1.52 -2.15 3.70
CA LYS A 33 -0.59 -3.17 4.21
C LYS A 33 0.61 -2.48 4.88
N PRO A 34 1.20 -3.08 5.93
CA PRO A 34 2.34 -2.51 6.63
C PRO A 34 3.58 -2.42 5.72
N GLY A 35 4.55 -1.61 6.14
CA GLY A 35 5.79 -1.38 5.41
C GLY A 35 5.70 -0.25 4.37
N ILE A 36 6.85 0.07 3.77
CA ILE A 36 7.03 1.18 2.84
C ILE A 36 7.43 0.66 1.47
N CYS A 37 6.90 1.30 0.42
CA CYS A 37 7.31 1.05 -0.95
C CYS A 37 8.81 1.38 -1.12
N PRO A 38 9.65 0.45 -1.59
CA PRO A 38 11.06 0.74 -1.84
C PRO A 38 11.18 1.82 -2.93
N ARG A 39 12.14 2.73 -2.75
CA ARG A 39 12.44 3.76 -3.74
C ARG A 39 13.09 3.09 -4.95
N ARG A 40 12.35 2.96 -6.06
CA ARG A 40 12.88 2.33 -7.27
C ARG A 40 13.86 3.23 -8.02
N LYS A 41 14.76 2.59 -8.78
CA LYS A 41 15.46 3.24 -9.90
C LYS A 41 14.40 3.67 -10.93
N TRP A 42 14.39 4.95 -11.26
CA TRP A 42 13.45 5.53 -12.23
C TRP A 42 13.52 4.75 -13.55
N GLY A 43 12.37 4.31 -14.09
CA GLY A 43 12.29 3.62 -15.38
C GLY A 43 12.53 2.10 -15.37
N SER A 44 12.65 1.48 -14.20
CA SER A 44 12.70 0.01 -14.08
C SER A 44 11.30 -0.57 -13.83
N GLY A 45 10.55 -0.80 -14.90
CA GLY A 45 9.21 -1.39 -14.87
C GLY A 45 8.45 -1.15 -16.18
N MET A 46 7.49 -2.02 -16.49
CA MET A 46 6.54 -1.75 -17.58
C MET A 46 5.56 -0.66 -17.15
N CYS A 47 5.21 0.21 -18.09
CA CYS A 47 4.21 1.23 -17.85
C CYS A 47 2.81 0.62 -17.92
N ALA A 48 2.35 0.11 -16.79
CA ALA A 48 1.06 -0.56 -16.69
C ALA A 48 0.48 -0.43 -15.28
N GLU A 49 -0.84 -0.49 -15.21
CA GLU A 49 -1.60 -0.48 -13.97
C GLU A 49 -1.93 -1.93 -13.57
N TYR A 50 -1.03 -2.56 -12.81
CA TYR A 50 -1.22 -3.94 -12.35
C TYR A 50 -2.08 -4.03 -11.07
N CYS A 51 -2.14 -2.95 -10.29
CA CYS A 51 -2.89 -2.87 -9.05
C CYS A 51 -3.40 -1.44 -8.83
N ARG A 52 -4.41 -1.26 -7.97
CA ARG A 52 -4.88 0.09 -7.55
C ARG A 52 -4.74 0.32 -6.05
N LYS A 53 -4.76 -0.76 -5.26
CA LYS A 53 -4.67 -0.75 -3.80
C LYS A 53 -3.84 -1.94 -3.32
N ASP A 54 -3.28 -1.83 -2.12
CA ASP A 54 -2.50 -2.89 -1.50
C ASP A 54 -3.23 -4.24 -1.44
N ARG A 55 -4.54 -4.23 -1.16
CA ARG A 55 -5.38 -5.44 -1.14
C ARG A 55 -5.49 -6.16 -2.49
N ASP A 56 -5.20 -5.48 -3.59
CA ASP A 56 -5.24 -6.07 -4.93
C ASP A 56 -3.98 -6.94 -5.16
N CYS A 57 -2.93 -6.72 -4.37
CA CYS A 57 -1.69 -7.48 -4.41
C CYS A 57 -1.76 -8.74 -3.52
N PRO A 58 -1.07 -9.83 -3.89
CA PRO A 58 -1.00 -11.02 -3.07
C PRO A 58 -0.19 -10.77 -1.78
N ASN A 59 -0.35 -11.66 -0.79
CA ASN A 59 0.46 -11.69 0.43
C ASN A 59 0.59 -10.31 1.11
N GLU A 60 1.81 -9.94 1.51
CA GLU A 60 2.15 -8.66 2.15
C GLU A 60 2.62 -7.59 1.14
N GLU A 61 2.55 -7.87 -0.17
CA GLU A 61 3.01 -6.94 -1.20
C GLU A 61 2.12 -5.69 -1.25
N LYS A 62 2.74 -4.53 -1.43
CA LYS A 62 2.06 -3.24 -1.56
C LYS A 62 1.91 -2.86 -3.01
N CYS A 63 0.85 -2.13 -3.31
CA CYS A 63 0.65 -1.53 -4.62
C CYS A 63 1.41 -0.21 -4.70
N CYS A 64 2.55 -0.21 -5.38
CA CYS A 64 3.48 0.91 -5.37
C CYS A 64 3.60 1.53 -6.75
N TYR A 65 3.68 2.87 -6.77
CA TYR A 65 3.92 3.63 -7.99
C TYR A 65 5.33 3.40 -8.51
N ASN A 66 5.47 3.09 -9.80
CA ASN A 66 6.75 2.75 -10.41
C ASN A 66 7.32 3.83 -11.34
N GLY A 67 6.70 5.03 -11.36
CA GLY A 67 7.13 6.15 -12.19
C GLY A 67 6.18 6.47 -13.35
N CYS A 68 5.32 5.53 -13.74
CA CYS A 68 4.20 5.83 -14.65
C CYS A 68 2.96 4.93 -14.49
N GLY A 69 3.07 3.81 -13.76
CA GLY A 69 1.95 2.97 -13.36
C GLY A 69 2.12 2.43 -11.95
N HIS A 70 1.44 1.31 -11.64
CA HIS A 70 1.50 0.67 -10.33
C HIS A 70 1.76 -0.82 -10.45
N GLU A 71 2.60 -1.33 -9.57
CA GLU A 71 2.91 -2.75 -9.49
C GLU A 71 2.97 -3.23 -8.03
N CYS A 72 2.72 -4.52 -7.85
CA CYS A 72 2.87 -5.16 -6.55
C CYS A 72 4.35 -5.39 -6.26
N ILE A 73 4.80 -4.92 -5.11
CA ILE A 73 6.19 -5.09 -4.67
C ILE A 73 6.24 -5.41 -3.18
N THR A 74 7.21 -6.25 -2.81
CA THR A 74 7.55 -6.53 -1.42
C THR A 74 7.96 -5.23 -0.72
N PRO A 75 7.26 -4.82 0.36
CA PRO A 75 7.62 -3.63 1.10
C PRO A 75 8.83 -3.87 1.99
N TYR A 76 9.47 -2.79 2.45
CA TYR A 76 10.48 -2.86 3.50
C TYR A 76 9.99 -2.15 4.77
N THR A 77 10.52 -2.57 5.91
CA THR A 77 10.31 -1.90 7.19
C THR A 77 11.44 -0.92 7.43
N VAL A 78 11.10 0.32 7.82
CA VAL A 78 12.11 1.30 8.23
C VAL A 78 12.73 0.85 9.54
N LYS A 79 14.07 0.77 9.55
CA LYS A 79 14.79 0.38 10.76
C LYS A 79 14.83 1.52 11.76
N PRO A 80 14.80 1.23 13.07
CA PRO A 80 14.87 2.26 14.11
C PRO A 80 16.19 3.04 14.05
N GLY A 81 16.22 4.19 14.73
CA GLY A 81 17.38 5.09 14.77
C GLY A 81 17.44 6.07 13.60
N ARG A 82 18.40 6.99 13.66
CA ARG A 82 18.60 8.03 12.63
C ARG A 82 19.93 7.82 11.91
N CYS A 83 20.03 8.40 10.71
CA CYS A 83 21.30 8.42 10.01
C CYS A 83 22.28 9.37 10.73
N PRO A 84 23.55 8.96 10.87
CA PRO A 84 24.59 9.87 11.32
C PRO A 84 24.81 10.98 10.28
N LEU A 85 25.59 11.98 10.64
CA LEU A 85 26.02 12.99 9.68
C LEU A 85 26.71 12.32 8.48
N PRO A 86 26.46 12.79 7.23
CA PRO A 86 27.03 12.18 6.04
C PRO A 86 28.55 12.05 6.14
N LYS A 87 29.06 10.83 5.99
CA LYS A 87 30.50 10.59 5.93
C LYS A 87 31.03 11.03 4.57
N GLY A 88 32.22 11.63 4.59
CA GLY A 88 32.98 11.94 3.39
C GLY A 88 33.32 10.67 2.62
N THR A 89 32.74 10.47 1.43
CA THR A 89 33.14 9.37 0.53
C THR A 89 33.82 9.95 -0.71
N VAL A 90 34.96 9.38 -1.09
CA VAL A 90 35.70 9.78 -2.29
C VAL A 90 35.01 9.27 -3.56
N MET A 91 34.29 8.15 -3.44
CA MET A 91 33.55 7.52 -4.52
C MET A 91 32.07 7.85 -4.42
N CYS A 92 31.49 8.24 -5.55
CA CYS A 92 30.05 8.45 -5.67
C CYS A 92 29.38 7.16 -6.13
N ALA A 93 28.59 6.56 -5.26
CA ALA A 93 27.92 5.31 -5.56
C ALA A 93 26.64 5.13 -4.72
N GLU A 94 25.65 4.47 -5.34
CA GLU A 94 24.41 4.06 -4.70
C GLU A 94 24.56 2.60 -4.26
N TYR A 95 25.08 2.36 -3.05
CA TYR A 95 25.27 1.02 -2.49
C TYR A 95 23.97 0.43 -1.92
N CYS A 96 23.01 1.28 -1.57
CA CYS A 96 21.70 0.91 -1.08
C CYS A 96 20.66 1.99 -1.48
N TYR A 97 19.38 1.65 -1.43
CA TYR A 97 18.24 2.54 -1.67
C TYR A 97 17.31 2.64 -0.46
N HIS A 98 17.30 1.61 0.40
CA HIS A 98 16.50 1.59 1.62
C HIS A 98 17.13 0.71 2.71
N ASP A 99 16.73 0.94 3.96
CA ASP A 99 17.28 0.27 5.14
C ASP A 99 17.24 -1.26 5.04
N GLY A 100 16.19 -1.81 4.43
CA GLY A 100 16.02 -3.26 4.26
C GLY A 100 17.11 -3.97 3.43
N GLU A 101 17.91 -3.24 2.65
CA GLU A 101 19.04 -3.81 1.90
C GLU A 101 20.31 -3.91 2.75
N CYS A 102 20.37 -3.19 3.87
CA CYS A 102 21.53 -3.17 4.74
C CYS A 102 21.48 -4.31 5.77
N PRO A 103 22.62 -4.85 6.22
CA PRO A 103 22.66 -5.90 7.23
C PRO A 103 22.30 -5.37 8.63
N GLY A 104 21.74 -6.24 9.48
CA GLY A 104 21.43 -5.91 10.89
C GLY A 104 20.56 -4.66 11.04
N ASP A 105 20.96 -3.76 11.94
CA ASP A 105 20.26 -2.50 12.21
C ASP A 105 20.75 -1.32 11.36
N GLN A 106 21.70 -1.56 10.45
CA GLN A 106 22.24 -0.51 9.60
C GLN A 106 21.17 0.09 8.70
N LYS A 107 21.24 1.41 8.56
CA LYS A 107 20.33 2.21 7.75
C LYS A 107 20.98 2.63 6.45
N CYS A 108 20.17 2.81 5.41
CA CYS A 108 20.66 3.33 4.15
C CYS A 108 20.74 4.87 4.20
N CYS A 109 21.95 5.38 4.41
CA CYS A 109 22.17 6.79 4.72
C CYS A 109 22.89 7.51 3.59
N ARG A 110 22.55 8.79 3.41
CA ARG A 110 23.17 9.66 2.41
C ARG A 110 24.65 9.90 2.75
N THR A 111 25.51 9.73 1.76
CA THR A 111 26.93 10.09 1.81
C THR A 111 27.16 11.44 1.10
N THR A 112 28.40 11.86 0.90
CA THR A 112 28.71 13.06 0.09
C THR A 112 28.05 13.00 -1.30
N CYS A 113 28.05 11.82 -1.92
CA CYS A 113 27.43 11.59 -3.21
C CYS A 113 26.95 10.13 -3.31
N GLY A 114 25.68 9.90 -3.00
CA GLY A 114 25.04 8.58 -3.02
C GLY A 114 24.56 8.14 -1.64
N HIS A 115 24.44 6.83 -1.44
CA HIS A 115 23.99 6.23 -0.20
C HIS A 115 24.80 4.98 0.15
N ALA A 116 25.02 4.77 1.44
CA ALA A 116 25.72 3.60 1.97
C ALA A 116 25.09 3.17 3.30
N CYS A 117 25.25 1.89 3.62
CA CYS A 117 24.83 1.36 4.91
C CYS A 117 25.69 1.97 6.03
N SER A 118 25.03 2.49 7.05
CA SER A 118 25.67 3.09 8.23
C SER A 118 24.94 2.69 9.49
N GLU A 119 25.70 2.50 10.57
CA GLU A 119 25.12 2.29 11.90
C GLU A 119 24.26 3.48 12.31
N PRO A 120 23.08 3.23 12.91
CA PRO A 120 22.20 4.29 13.39
C PRO A 120 22.80 5.04 14.60
N CYS A 121 22.36 6.29 14.79
CA CYS A 121 22.60 7.08 15.99
C CYS A 121 21.38 7.18 16.92
#